data_AF-A0A1Y3N6U6-F1
#
_entry.id   AF-A0A1Y3N6U6-F1
#
_cell.length_a   1.000
_cell.length_b   1.000
_cell.length_c   1.000
_cell.angle_alpha   90.00
_cell.angle_beta   90.00
_cell.angle_gamma   90.00
#
_symmetry.space_group_name_H-M   'P 1'
#
loop_
_entity.id
_entity.type
_entity.pdbx_description
1 polymer ?
#
loop_
_entity_poly.entity_id
_entity_poly.type
_entity_poly.pdbx_seq_one_letter_code
_entity_poly.pdbx_strand_id
1 'polypeptide(L)'
;WDVINESVTDDSTVDKLKLRVGSDKSSEFKGWDTYTEDLFKLAREHTNPNVKLIYNDYNAENNNGNFKGKTGAVYNYVKEMKEKGVPIDGVGLQMHVSCNYTPNYKQLTELIDMYKEIDVEVHITEIDVTLNGCKTEEKQRELYSEIFKACFDNENCKVFTVWGSYDSESWVGASNKPLPFDENMYPKDIY
;
A
#
# COMPACT_ATOMS: atom_id res chain seq x y z
N TRP A 1 2.04 -11.47 6.33
CA TRP A 1 0.59 -11.66 6.37
C TRP A 1 -0.02 -10.32 6.62
N ASP A 2 -0.92 -9.91 5.74
CA ASP A 2 -1.75 -8.73 5.97
C ASP A 2 -2.78 -9.12 7.02
N VAL A 3 -2.49 -8.75 8.27
CA VAL A 3 -3.35 -9.08 9.42
C VAL A 3 -4.63 -8.25 9.34
N ILE A 4 -4.49 -7.00 8.90
CA ILE A 4 -5.57 -6.04 8.70
C ILE A 4 -5.37 -5.42 7.32
N ASN A 5 -6.47 -5.33 6.58
CA ASN A 5 -6.50 -4.71 5.26
C ASN A 5 -7.52 -3.55 5.27
N GLU A 6 -7.09 -2.38 4.81
CA GLU A 6 -7.96 -1.24 4.44
C GLU A 6 -8.86 -0.70 5.56
N SER A 7 -8.42 -0.75 6.81
CA SER A 7 -9.24 -0.29 7.92
C SER A 7 -9.36 1.24 8.01
N VAL A 8 -8.46 2.02 7.39
CA VAL A 8 -8.50 3.49 7.42
C VAL A 8 -9.37 4.01 6.28
N THR A 9 -10.21 5.00 6.55
CA THR A 9 -11.09 5.59 5.53
C THR A 9 -10.33 6.58 4.62
N ASP A 10 -10.82 6.77 3.40
CA ASP A 10 -10.23 7.71 2.44
C ASP A 10 -10.34 9.19 2.85
N ASP A 11 -11.27 9.51 3.76
CA ASP A 11 -11.46 10.87 4.31
C ASP A 11 -10.75 11.09 5.66
N SER A 12 -9.81 10.19 6.00
CA SER A 12 -8.87 10.37 7.10
C SER A 12 -7.79 11.39 6.74
N THR A 13 -7.32 12.10 7.77
CA THR A 13 -6.19 13.04 7.66
C THR A 13 -5.15 12.74 8.73
N VAL A 14 -3.95 13.28 8.56
CA VAL A 14 -2.85 13.14 9.53
C VAL A 14 -3.26 13.53 10.96
N ASP A 15 -4.16 14.50 11.10
CA ASP A 15 -4.65 14.99 12.40
C ASP A 15 -5.96 14.32 12.87
N LYS A 16 -6.60 13.53 12.00
CA LYS A 16 -7.90 12.92 12.28
C LYS A 16 -8.00 11.55 11.63
N LEU A 17 -7.60 10.53 12.39
CA LEU A 17 -7.84 9.14 12.06
C LEU A 17 -9.34 8.84 12.07
N LYS A 18 -9.82 8.20 11.00
CA LYS A 18 -11.13 7.58 10.94
C LYS A 18 -10.94 6.15 10.44
N LEU A 19 -11.41 5.21 11.23
CA LEU A 19 -11.47 3.81 10.82
C LEU A 19 -12.81 3.54 10.18
N ARG A 20 -12.85 2.60 9.23
CA ARG A 20 -14.09 2.04 8.72
C ARG A 20 -14.81 1.39 9.89
N VAL A 21 -16.03 1.84 10.15
CA VAL A 21 -16.87 1.27 11.19
C VAL A 21 -18.14 0.78 10.51
N GLY A 22 -18.22 -0.54 10.39
CA GLY A 22 -19.42 -1.19 9.90
C GLY A 22 -20.68 -0.83 10.69
N SER A 23 -21.82 -1.05 10.05
CA SER A 23 -23.13 -0.99 10.71
C SER A 23 -23.96 -2.21 10.27
N ASP A 24 -25.15 -2.39 10.83
CA ASP A 24 -26.10 -3.40 10.32
C ASP A 24 -26.53 -3.16 8.86
N LYS A 25 -26.12 -2.02 8.28
CA LYS A 25 -26.46 -1.60 6.91
C LYS A 25 -25.24 -1.53 5.98
N SER A 26 -24.04 -1.90 6.45
CA SER A 26 -22.84 -1.96 5.61
C SER A 26 -22.17 -3.32 5.71
N SER A 27 -21.43 -3.69 4.67
CA SER A 27 -20.57 -4.88 4.64
C SER A 27 -19.22 -4.67 5.32
N GLU A 28 -18.96 -3.46 5.84
CA GLU A 28 -17.71 -3.15 6.54
C GLU A 28 -17.66 -3.84 7.91
N PHE A 29 -16.46 -4.19 8.34
CA PHE A 29 -16.26 -4.76 9.66
C PHE A 29 -16.54 -3.72 10.75
N LYS A 30 -17.27 -4.11 11.79
CA LYS A 30 -17.73 -3.19 12.84
C LYS A 30 -16.68 -2.84 13.89
N GLY A 31 -15.54 -3.52 13.90
CA GLY A 31 -14.67 -3.55 15.06
C GLY A 31 -13.23 -3.14 14.81
N TRP A 32 -12.91 -2.43 13.72
CA TRP A 32 -11.54 -1.97 13.50
C TRP A 32 -11.04 -1.00 14.58
N ASP A 33 -11.94 -0.22 15.16
CA ASP A 33 -11.66 0.67 16.30
C ASP A 33 -11.47 -0.07 17.63
N THR A 34 -11.88 -1.32 17.71
CA THR A 34 -11.93 -2.11 18.94
C THR A 34 -10.89 -3.23 18.95
N TYR A 35 -10.78 -3.99 17.85
CA TYR A 35 -10.08 -5.28 17.82
C TYR A 35 -8.76 -5.26 17.05
N THR A 36 -8.41 -4.18 16.35
CA THR A 36 -7.21 -4.19 15.49
C THR A 36 -5.93 -4.56 16.26
N GLU A 37 -5.68 -3.92 17.40
CA GLU A 37 -4.50 -4.22 18.23
C GLU A 37 -4.51 -5.67 18.74
N ASP A 38 -5.69 -6.18 19.11
CA ASP A 38 -5.86 -7.55 19.61
C ASP A 38 -5.69 -8.60 18.50
N LEU A 39 -6.09 -8.30 17.27
CA LEU A 39 -5.88 -9.17 16.11
C LEU A 39 -4.39 -9.32 15.80
N PHE A 40 -3.59 -8.25 15.91
CA PHE A 40 -2.14 -8.36 15.79
C PHE A 40 -1.51 -9.19 16.91
N LYS A 41 -1.94 -8.99 18.17
CA LYS A 41 -1.46 -9.81 19.32
C LYS A 41 -1.80 -11.28 19.12
N LEU A 42 -3.05 -11.59 18.76
CA LEU A 42 -3.51 -12.94 18.50
C LEU A 42 -2.75 -13.58 17.34
N ALA A 43 -2.54 -12.84 16.24
CA ALA A 43 -1.75 -13.29 15.12
C ALA A 43 -0.32 -13.63 15.55
N ARG A 44 0.33 -12.78 16.37
CA ARG A 44 1.67 -13.08 16.88
C ARG A 44 1.70 -14.32 17.77
N GLU A 45 0.71 -14.49 18.64
CA GLU A 45 0.61 -15.67 19.52
C GLU A 45 0.43 -16.99 18.74
N HIS A 46 -0.24 -16.94 17.58
CA HIS A 46 -0.67 -18.12 16.83
C HIS A 46 0.09 -18.33 15.52
N THR A 47 1.13 -17.54 15.26
CA THR A 47 1.99 -17.68 14.08
C THR A 47 3.45 -17.87 14.47
N ASN A 48 4.26 -18.34 13.52
CA ASN A 48 5.70 -18.45 13.72
C ASN A 48 6.30 -17.05 13.98
N PRO A 49 7.22 -16.88 14.95
CA PRO A 49 7.87 -15.58 15.21
C PRO A 49 8.52 -14.92 13.99
N ASN A 50 8.95 -15.71 12.99
CA ASN A 50 9.55 -15.21 11.76
C ASN A 50 8.52 -14.68 10.74
N VAL A 51 7.23 -14.92 10.96
CA VAL A 51 6.16 -14.35 10.14
C VAL A 51 6.06 -12.87 10.43
N LYS A 52 6.10 -12.08 9.36
CA LYS A 52 5.86 -10.64 9.39
C LYS A 52 4.35 -10.35 9.40
N LEU A 53 3.93 -9.52 10.35
CA LEU A 53 2.56 -9.07 10.54
C LEU A 53 2.43 -7.65 9.98
N ILE A 54 1.62 -7.53 8.94
CA ILE A 54 1.54 -6.34 8.08
C ILE A 54 0.17 -5.67 8.25
N TYR A 55 0.17 -4.35 8.29
CA TYR A 55 -1.01 -3.53 8.02
C TYR A 55 -0.99 -3.10 6.55
N ASN A 56 -1.97 -3.51 5.73
CA ASN A 56 -1.98 -3.23 4.29
C ASN A 56 -3.10 -2.23 3.92
N ASP A 57 -2.80 -1.22 3.12
CA ASP A 57 -3.79 -0.23 2.69
C ASP A 57 -3.41 0.46 1.36
N TYR A 58 -4.42 0.94 0.62
CA TYR A 58 -4.27 1.80 -0.57
C TYR A 58 -4.36 3.29 -0.21
N ASN A 59 -3.93 4.15 -1.13
CA ASN A 59 -3.86 5.62 -0.96
C ASN A 59 -2.91 6.04 0.20
N ALA A 60 -2.10 5.11 0.68
CA ALA A 60 -1.17 5.31 1.78
C ALA A 60 0.27 5.62 1.31
N GLU A 61 0.49 5.77 0.00
CA GLU A 61 1.80 5.75 -0.65
C GLU A 61 2.41 7.15 -0.86
N ASN A 62 1.82 8.19 -0.28
CA ASN A 62 2.17 9.60 -0.50
C ASN A 62 1.91 10.09 -1.95
N ASN A 63 0.83 9.61 -2.56
CA ASN A 63 0.43 10.00 -3.92
C ASN A 63 0.34 11.52 -4.07
N ASN A 64 1.02 12.07 -5.07
CA ASN A 64 1.14 13.51 -5.33
C ASN A 64 1.64 14.32 -4.11
N GLY A 65 2.34 13.69 -3.15
CA GLY A 65 2.84 14.33 -1.94
C GLY A 65 1.78 14.63 -0.89
N ASN A 66 0.61 13.97 -0.95
CA ASN A 66 -0.50 14.20 -0.02
C ASN A 66 -0.32 13.51 1.34
N PHE A 67 0.77 13.81 2.05
CA PHE A 67 1.00 13.27 3.39
C PHE A 67 -0.10 13.70 4.39
N LYS A 68 -0.73 14.87 4.19
CA LYS A 68 -1.79 15.37 5.09
C LYS A 68 -3.09 14.54 5.04
N GLY A 69 -3.28 13.74 4.00
CA GLY A 69 -4.45 12.87 3.84
C GLY A 69 -4.25 11.50 4.50
N LYS A 70 -4.76 10.46 3.82
CA LYS A 70 -4.73 9.07 4.30
C LYS A 70 -3.32 8.55 4.56
N THR A 71 -2.33 8.95 3.76
CA THR A 71 -0.91 8.59 3.96
C THR A 71 -0.42 8.89 5.39
N GLY A 72 -0.58 10.13 5.86
CA GLY A 72 -0.16 10.51 7.20
C GLY A 72 -1.04 9.89 8.30
N ALA A 73 -2.33 9.67 8.02
CA ALA A 73 -3.23 8.97 8.94
C ALA A 73 -2.78 7.52 9.18
N VAL A 74 -2.46 6.78 8.11
CA VAL A 74 -1.96 5.40 8.18
C VAL A 74 -0.60 5.37 8.88
N TYR A 75 0.32 6.29 8.54
CA TYR A 75 1.61 6.37 9.21
C TYR A 75 1.46 6.58 10.73
N ASN A 76 0.64 7.55 11.15
CA ASN A 76 0.40 7.80 12.57
C ASN A 76 -0.29 6.61 13.24
N TYR A 77 -1.24 5.96 12.56
CA TYR A 77 -1.93 4.79 13.10
C TYR A 77 -0.98 3.61 13.36
N VAL A 78 -0.12 3.28 12.39
CA VAL A 78 0.91 2.25 12.53
C VAL A 78 1.92 2.61 13.62
N LYS A 79 2.37 3.87 13.66
CA LYS A 79 3.28 4.37 14.68
C LYS A 79 2.69 4.24 16.09
N GLU A 80 1.45 4.67 16.29
CA GLU A 80 0.77 4.58 17.59
C GLU A 80 0.61 3.13 18.05
N MET A 81 0.27 2.21 17.14
CA MET A 81 0.23 0.78 17.45
C MET A 81 1.60 0.26 17.89
N LYS A 82 2.67 0.62 17.17
CA LYS A 82 4.05 0.24 17.52
C LYS A 82 4.44 0.80 18.90
N GLU A 83 4.14 2.06 19.19
CA GLU A 83 4.40 2.71 20.49
C GLU A 83 3.66 2.05 21.65
N LYS A 84 2.46 1.49 21.41
CA LYS A 84 1.69 0.70 22.38
C LYS A 84 2.20 -0.74 22.54
N GLY A 85 3.23 -1.15 21.80
CA GLY A 85 3.78 -2.51 21.84
C GLY A 85 2.95 -3.54 21.07
N VAL A 86 2.09 -3.11 20.14
CA VAL A 86 1.42 -4.02 19.21
C VAL A 86 2.48 -4.66 18.29
N PRO A 87 2.44 -5.98 18.06
CA PRO A 87 3.44 -6.67 17.25
C PRO A 87 3.21 -6.46 15.74
N ILE A 88 3.31 -5.21 15.30
CA ILE A 88 3.30 -4.84 13.88
C ILE A 88 4.75 -4.78 13.37
N ASP A 89 5.05 -5.54 12.33
CA ASP A 89 6.40 -5.63 11.77
C ASP A 89 6.57 -4.76 10.53
N GLY A 90 5.48 -4.54 9.79
CA GLY A 90 5.54 -3.84 8.51
C GLY A 90 4.22 -3.18 8.11
N VAL A 91 4.33 -2.36 7.07
CA VAL A 91 3.21 -1.73 6.37
C VAL A 91 3.23 -2.14 4.90
N GLY A 92 2.07 -2.55 4.40
CA GLY A 92 1.80 -2.83 3.01
C GLY A 92 1.24 -1.58 2.35
N LEU A 93 1.95 -1.11 1.33
CA LEU A 93 1.52 -0.06 0.43
C LEU A 93 1.01 -0.74 -0.84
N GLN A 94 -0.32 -0.79 -1.01
CA GLN A 94 -0.92 -1.51 -2.15
C GLN A 94 -0.40 -0.98 -3.48
N MET A 95 -0.25 0.34 -3.62
CA MET A 95 0.34 0.98 -4.81
C MET A 95 -0.52 0.80 -6.08
N HIS A 96 -1.84 0.87 -5.94
CA HIS A 96 -2.76 1.04 -7.07
C HIS A 96 -2.73 2.49 -7.57
N VAL A 97 -1.94 2.78 -8.60
CA VAL A 97 -1.62 4.15 -9.01
C VAL A 97 -1.95 4.43 -10.48
N SER A 98 -1.77 5.68 -10.88
CA SER A 98 -1.98 6.16 -12.25
C SER A 98 -1.06 7.34 -12.56
N CYS A 99 -0.98 7.75 -13.83
CA CYS A 99 -0.22 8.95 -14.20
C CYS A 99 -0.70 10.25 -13.53
N ASN A 100 -1.96 10.33 -13.09
CA ASN A 100 -2.49 11.49 -12.39
C ASN A 100 -2.38 11.38 -10.85
N TYR A 101 -2.10 10.19 -10.33
CA TYR A 101 -2.18 9.90 -8.91
C TYR A 101 -1.18 8.80 -8.56
N THR A 102 0.01 9.22 -8.16
CA THR A 102 1.18 8.38 -7.89
C THR A 102 2.18 9.16 -7.03
N PRO A 103 3.01 8.53 -6.19
CA PRO A 103 4.17 9.22 -5.66
C PRO A 103 5.25 9.33 -6.76
N ASN A 104 6.16 10.28 -6.61
CA ASN A 104 7.45 10.24 -7.29
C ASN A 104 8.50 9.52 -6.42
N TYR A 105 9.66 9.22 -7.01
CA TYR A 105 10.78 8.58 -6.32
C TYR A 105 11.08 9.18 -4.93
N LYS A 106 11.20 10.50 -4.84
CA LYS A 106 11.56 11.19 -3.58
C LYS A 106 10.46 11.04 -2.53
N GLN A 107 9.19 11.26 -2.92
CA GLN A 107 8.03 11.17 -2.02
C GLN A 107 7.88 9.78 -1.40
N LEU A 108 8.09 8.74 -2.21
CA LEU A 108 8.03 7.36 -1.74
C LEU A 108 9.25 7.01 -0.88
N THR A 109 10.45 7.44 -1.28
CA THR A 109 11.69 7.21 -0.49
C THR A 109 11.58 7.83 0.90
N GLU A 110 11.13 9.09 0.99
CA GLU A 110 10.90 9.77 2.27
C GLU A 110 9.89 9.03 3.15
N LEU A 111 8.80 8.52 2.57
CA LEU A 111 7.82 7.73 3.32
C LEU A 111 8.41 6.40 3.82
N ILE A 112 9.20 5.70 3.00
CA ILE A 112 9.85 4.45 3.40
C ILE A 112 10.84 4.69 4.55
N ASP A 113 11.60 5.78 4.50
CA ASP A 113 12.51 6.19 5.57
C ASP A 113 11.74 6.52 6.86
N MET A 114 10.58 7.18 6.76
CA MET A 114 9.75 7.45 7.95
C MET A 114 9.30 6.16 8.66
N TYR A 115 8.90 5.13 7.90
CA TYR A 115 8.58 3.83 8.50
C TYR A 115 9.80 3.14 9.11
N LYS A 116 10.99 3.30 8.51
CA LYS A 116 12.25 2.80 9.05
C LYS A 116 12.55 3.39 10.43
N GLU A 117 12.34 4.70 10.61
CA GLU A 117 12.59 5.41 11.88
C GLU A 117 11.71 4.91 13.04
N ILE A 118 10.60 4.23 12.74
CA ILE A 118 9.72 3.61 13.74
C ILE A 118 9.87 2.08 13.80
N ASP A 119 10.91 1.51 13.19
CA ASP A 119 11.19 0.07 13.15
C ASP A 119 10.02 -0.72 12.51
N VAL A 120 9.51 -0.22 11.38
CA VAL A 120 8.47 -0.85 10.56
C VAL A 120 8.99 -0.96 9.13
N GLU A 121 9.01 -2.17 8.58
CA GLU A 121 9.44 -2.39 7.19
C GLU A 121 8.31 -2.08 6.20
N VAL A 122 8.66 -1.70 4.97
CA VAL A 122 7.68 -1.38 3.90
C VAL A 122 7.63 -2.50 2.88
N HIS A 123 6.42 -2.87 2.49
CA HIS A 123 6.13 -3.82 1.41
C HIS A 123 5.31 -3.10 0.34
N ILE A 124 5.75 -3.10 -0.92
CA ILE A 124 4.89 -2.77 -2.07
C ILE A 124 4.16 -4.05 -2.45
N THR A 125 2.88 -4.13 -2.12
CA THR A 125 2.14 -5.41 -2.06
C THR A 125 1.33 -5.73 -3.31
N GLU A 126 0.84 -4.70 -4.02
CA GLU A 126 -0.21 -4.88 -5.04
C GLU A 126 -0.04 -3.90 -6.22
N ILE A 127 1.20 -3.60 -6.64
CA ILE A 127 1.39 -2.53 -7.63
C ILE A 127 0.69 -2.86 -8.95
N ASP A 128 -0.11 -1.91 -9.40
CA ASP A 128 -0.59 -1.78 -10.76
C ASP A 128 -0.62 -0.28 -11.13
N VAL A 129 -0.36 0.05 -12.41
CA VAL A 129 -0.28 1.46 -12.85
C VAL A 129 -1.22 1.64 -14.02
N THR A 130 -2.39 2.21 -13.81
CA THR A 130 -3.35 2.44 -14.91
C THR A 130 -2.88 3.55 -15.86
N LEU A 131 -3.30 3.48 -17.13
CA LEU A 131 -3.05 4.55 -18.11
C LEU A 131 -3.84 5.84 -17.86
N ASN A 132 -4.62 5.93 -16.78
CA ASN A 132 -5.39 7.12 -16.47
C ASN A 132 -4.47 8.34 -16.28
N GLY A 133 -4.63 9.35 -17.15
CA GLY A 133 -3.78 10.54 -17.20
C GLY A 133 -2.51 10.39 -18.03
N CYS A 134 -2.17 9.19 -18.50
CA CYS A 134 -1.02 8.97 -19.35
C CYS A 134 -1.34 9.38 -20.79
N LYS A 135 -0.43 10.12 -21.43
CA LYS A 135 -0.50 10.38 -22.88
C LYS A 135 0.09 9.24 -23.70
N THR A 136 1.01 8.49 -23.10
CA THR A 136 1.80 7.42 -23.72
C THR A 136 2.09 6.32 -22.70
N GLU A 137 2.32 5.09 -23.17
CA GLU A 137 2.77 3.97 -22.35
C GLU A 137 4.20 4.20 -21.80
N GLU A 138 4.99 5.04 -22.46
CA GLU A 138 6.29 5.50 -21.95
C GLU A 138 6.18 6.16 -20.57
N LYS A 139 5.14 6.98 -20.33
CA LYS A 139 4.98 7.60 -19.01
C LYS A 139 4.64 6.58 -17.93
N GLN A 140 3.81 5.59 -18.26
CA GLN A 140 3.50 4.47 -17.36
C GLN A 140 4.77 3.68 -17.01
N ARG A 141 5.64 3.42 -18.01
CA ARG A 141 6.95 2.79 -17.79
C ARG A 141 7.83 3.55 -16.81
N GLU A 142 7.92 4.87 -16.98
CA GLU A 142 8.71 5.72 -16.09
C GLU A 142 8.22 5.60 -14.65
N LEU A 143 6.90 5.59 -14.42
CA LEU A 143 6.32 5.48 -13.09
C LEU A 143 6.62 4.13 -12.44
N TYR A 144 6.43 3.04 -13.17
CA TYR A 144 6.85 1.71 -12.71
C TYR A 144 8.33 1.69 -12.31
N SER A 145 9.19 2.24 -13.16
CA SER A 145 10.64 2.29 -12.95
C SER A 145 11.00 3.14 -11.73
N GLU A 146 10.39 4.30 -11.54
CA GLU A 146 10.63 5.19 -10.40
C GLU A 146 10.19 4.56 -9.07
N ILE A 147 9.02 3.92 -9.06
CA ILE A 147 8.48 3.25 -7.87
C ILE A 147 9.33 2.03 -7.51
N PHE A 148 9.68 1.20 -8.50
CA PHE A 148 10.60 0.08 -8.31
C PHE A 148 11.95 0.56 -7.79
N LYS A 149 12.52 1.61 -8.39
CA LYS A 149 13.80 2.17 -7.97
C LYS A 149 13.76 2.71 -6.54
N ALA A 150 12.69 3.40 -6.13
CA ALA A 150 12.54 3.90 -4.76
C ALA A 150 12.50 2.76 -3.73
N CYS A 151 11.83 1.65 -4.04
CA CYS A 151 11.85 0.46 -3.19
C CYS A 151 13.24 -0.21 -3.23
N PHE A 152 13.82 -0.42 -4.41
CA PHE A 152 15.10 -1.12 -4.59
C PHE A 152 16.28 -0.40 -3.92
N ASP A 153 16.33 0.93 -4.03
CA ASP A 153 17.39 1.74 -3.43
C ASP A 153 17.25 1.86 -1.89
N ASN A 154 16.07 1.56 -1.32
CA ASN A 154 15.80 1.69 0.10
C ASN A 154 15.77 0.34 0.82
N GLU A 155 16.75 0.09 1.68
CA GLU A 155 16.86 -1.18 2.41
C GLU A 155 15.65 -1.52 3.29
N ASN A 156 14.82 -0.54 3.67
CA ASN A 156 13.61 -0.77 4.46
C ASN A 156 12.42 -1.28 3.62
N CYS A 157 12.50 -1.21 2.28
CA CYS A 157 11.54 -1.86 1.40
C CYS A 157 11.94 -3.33 1.18
N LYS A 158 11.08 -4.27 1.57
CA LYS A 158 11.41 -5.72 1.59
C LYS A 158 10.69 -6.54 0.53
N VAL A 159 9.58 -6.03 0.02
CA VAL A 159 8.71 -6.75 -0.92
C VAL A 159 8.27 -5.79 -2.02
N PHE A 160 8.24 -6.31 -3.25
CA PHE A 160 7.68 -5.63 -4.41
C PHE A 160 6.91 -6.67 -5.24
N THR A 161 5.59 -6.55 -5.24
CA THR A 161 4.68 -7.52 -5.87
C THR A 161 3.70 -6.80 -6.78
N VAL A 162 3.61 -7.27 -8.03
CA VAL A 162 2.65 -6.80 -9.03
C VAL A 162 1.29 -7.49 -8.82
N TRP A 163 0.19 -6.76 -8.94
CA TRP A 163 -1.16 -7.30 -8.70
C TRP A 163 -1.81 -7.92 -9.93
N GLY A 164 -1.23 -9.04 -10.35
CA GLY A 164 -1.65 -9.82 -11.51
C GLY A 164 -0.51 -10.04 -12.48
N SER A 165 -0.80 -10.82 -13.52
CA SER A 165 0.20 -11.32 -14.46
C SER A 165 0.13 -10.63 -15.82
N TYR A 166 -1.07 -10.34 -16.36
CA TYR A 166 -1.26 -9.72 -17.67
C TYR A 166 -2.56 -8.92 -17.77
N ASP A 167 -2.64 -7.96 -18.69
CA ASP A 167 -3.69 -6.92 -18.68
C ASP A 167 -5.14 -7.47 -18.65
N SER A 168 -5.43 -8.60 -19.31
CA SER A 168 -6.81 -9.12 -19.38
C SER A 168 -7.38 -9.67 -18.07
N GLU A 169 -6.54 -10.02 -17.09
CA GLU A 169 -7.01 -10.52 -15.79
C GLU A 169 -7.07 -9.44 -14.71
N SER A 170 -6.64 -8.21 -15.02
CA SER A 170 -6.56 -7.15 -14.03
C SER A 170 -7.94 -6.79 -13.45
N TRP A 171 -8.00 -6.64 -12.13
CA TRP A 171 -9.22 -6.26 -11.40
C TRP A 171 -9.74 -4.86 -11.77
N VAL A 172 -8.85 -3.96 -12.21
CA VAL A 172 -9.24 -2.63 -12.72
C VAL A 172 -9.65 -2.66 -14.19
N GLY A 173 -9.63 -3.82 -14.85
CA GLY A 173 -10.11 -4.04 -16.21
C GLY A 173 -9.06 -3.83 -17.30
N ALA A 174 -9.12 -4.70 -18.32
CA ALA A 174 -8.12 -4.79 -19.40
C ALA A 174 -7.84 -3.49 -20.16
N SER A 175 -8.87 -2.64 -20.34
CA SER A 175 -8.71 -1.37 -21.04
C SER A 175 -7.78 -0.37 -20.35
N ASN A 176 -7.50 -0.56 -19.05
CA ASN A 176 -6.58 0.28 -18.29
C ASN A 176 -5.11 -0.10 -18.47
N LYS A 177 -4.85 -1.25 -19.11
CA LYS A 177 -3.54 -1.82 -19.40
C LYS A 177 -2.52 -1.70 -18.25
N PRO A 178 -2.84 -2.11 -17.01
CA PRO A 178 -2.08 -1.68 -15.86
C PRO A 178 -0.89 -2.58 -15.50
N LEU A 179 -0.73 -3.75 -16.15
CA LEU A 179 0.22 -4.80 -15.77
C LEU A 179 1.37 -4.96 -16.77
N PRO A 180 2.49 -5.63 -16.40
CA PRO A 180 3.68 -5.76 -17.25
C PRO A 180 3.53 -6.54 -18.56
N PHE A 181 2.47 -7.35 -18.71
CA PHE A 181 2.22 -8.15 -19.89
C PHE A 181 0.89 -7.74 -20.54
N ASP A 182 0.85 -7.75 -21.87
CA ASP A 182 -0.33 -7.37 -22.65
C ASP A 182 -1.44 -8.45 -22.62
N GLU A 183 -2.56 -8.19 -23.31
CA GLU A 183 -3.69 -9.12 -23.40
C GLU A 183 -3.35 -10.49 -24.03
N ASN A 184 -2.23 -10.58 -24.75
CA ASN A 184 -1.73 -11.81 -25.36
C ASN A 184 -0.57 -12.44 -24.56
N MET A 185 -0.33 -11.95 -23.34
CA MET A 185 0.75 -12.38 -22.43
C MET A 185 2.16 -12.10 -22.97
N TYR A 186 2.32 -11.15 -23.89
CA TYR A 186 3.63 -10.67 -24.32
C TYR A 186 4.12 -9.54 -23.40
N PRO A 187 5.43 -9.45 -23.13
CA PRO A 187 5.99 -8.37 -22.33
C PRO A 187 5.74 -7.02 -23.00
N LYS A 188 5.30 -6.04 -22.21
CA LYS A 188 5.23 -4.63 -22.60
C LYS A 188 6.58 -3.97 -22.32
N ASP A 189 6.77 -2.75 -22.82
CA ASP A 189 7.96 -1.94 -22.57
C ASP A 189 8.24 -1.66 -21.08
N ILE A 190 7.28 -1.94 -20.20
CA ILE A 190 7.41 -1.81 -18.74
C ILE A 190 8.08 -3.02 -18.05
N TYR A 191 8.25 -4.16 -18.73
CA TYR A 191 8.95 -5.36 -18.23
C TYR A 191 10.45 -5.29 -18.53
#